data_AF-A0A0R1MIC9-F1
#
_entry.id   AF-A0A0R1MIC9-F1
#
_cell.length_a   1.000
_cell.length_b   1.000
_cell.length_c   1.000
_cell.angle_alpha   90.00
_cell.angle_beta   90.00
_cell.angle_gamma   90.00
#
_symmetry.space_group_name_H-M   'P 1'
#
loop_
_entity.id
_entity.type
_entity.pdbx_description
1 polymer ?
#
loop_
_entity_poly.entity_id
_entity_poly.type
_entity_poly.pdbx_seq_one_letter_code
_entity_poly.pdbx_strand_id
1 'polypeptide(L)'
;MNRDLKYFNYRLDICLDEALDAQQAVAKSSEALDDDIAMIKVIQELKELIKQNEFIQRKLYKVYKEYQIDESSKSEILPFKNKLRN
;
A
#
# COMPACT_ATOMS: atom_id res chain seq x y z
N MET A 1 -7.39 -5.71 -19.80
CA MET A 1 -6.98 -5.05 -18.54
C MET A 1 -5.74 -4.19 -18.80
N ASN A 2 -5.77 -2.91 -18.42
CA ASN A 2 -4.71 -1.92 -18.66
C ASN A 2 -3.37 -2.39 -18.04
N ARG A 3 -2.23 -2.16 -18.72
CA ARG A 3 -0.88 -2.49 -18.25
C ARG A 3 -0.58 -1.85 -16.90
N ASP A 4 -0.99 -0.60 -16.72
CA ASP A 4 -0.76 0.14 -15.48
C ASP A 4 -1.59 -0.41 -14.31
N LEU A 5 -2.83 -0.81 -14.57
CA LEU A 5 -3.69 -1.47 -13.59
C LEU A 5 -3.13 -2.84 -13.19
N LYS A 6 -2.59 -3.60 -14.16
CA LYS A 6 -1.89 -4.87 -13.87
C LYS A 6 -0.68 -4.66 -12.97
N TYR A 7 0.14 -3.65 -13.27
CA TYR A 7 1.31 -3.32 -12.47
C TYR A 7 0.93 -2.83 -11.06
N PHE A 8 -0.10 -1.98 -10.95
CA PHE A 8 -0.67 -1.58 -9.67
C PHE A 8 -1.13 -2.78 -8.84
N ASN A 9 -1.93 -3.68 -9.43
CA ASN A 9 -2.41 -4.88 -8.72
C ASN A 9 -1.25 -5.75 -8.25
N TYR A 10 -0.21 -5.92 -9.06
CA TYR A 10 1.01 -6.65 -8.67
C TYR A 10 1.72 -5.98 -7.47
N ARG A 11 1.87 -4.66 -7.49
CA ARG A 11 2.48 -3.92 -6.36
C ARG A 11 1.63 -3.98 -5.10
N LEU A 12 0.31 -3.89 -5.24
CA LEU A 12 -0.63 -4.01 -4.12
C LEU A 12 -0.56 -5.40 -3.48
N ASP A 13 -0.45 -6.45 -4.29
CA ASP A 13 -0.29 -7.84 -3.82
C ASP A 13 0.97 -7.99 -2.96
N ILE A 14 2.11 -7.46 -3.43
CA ILE A 14 3.38 -7.44 -2.68
C ILE A 14 3.22 -6.70 -1.35
N CYS A 15 2.63 -5.51 -1.35
CA CYS A 15 2.47 -4.73 -0.12
C CYS A 15 1.57 -5.43 0.91
N LEU A 16 0.55 -6.17 0.46
CA LEU A 16 -0.31 -6.97 1.34
C LEU A 16 0.42 -8.19 1.89
N ASP A 17 1.29 -8.82 1.10
CA ASP A 17 2.16 -9.90 1.58
C ASP A 17 3.17 -9.40 2.62
N GLU A 18 3.82 -8.26 2.39
CA GLU A 18 4.71 -7.63 3.35
C GLU A 18 3.99 -7.29 4.67
N ALA A 19 2.75 -6.78 4.59
CA ALA A 19 1.93 -6.50 5.77
C ALA A 19 1.57 -7.78 6.53
N LEU A 20 1.26 -8.86 5.82
CA LEU A 20 0.95 -10.15 6.40
C LEU A 20 2.18 -10.74 7.12
N ASP A 21 3.34 -10.71 6.48
CA ASP A 21 4.60 -11.21 7.04
C ASP A 21 4.99 -10.41 8.30
N ALA A 22 4.83 -9.08 8.28
CA ALA A 22 5.07 -8.23 9.43
C ALA A 22 4.15 -8.59 10.60
N GLN A 23 2.85 -8.77 10.35
CA GLN A 23 1.90 -9.14 11.40
C GLN A 23 2.17 -10.55 11.95
N GLN A 24 2.54 -11.50 11.09
CA GLN A 24 2.93 -12.85 11.53
C GLN A 24 4.22 -12.84 12.37
N ALA A 25 5.16 -11.94 12.08
CA ALA A 25 6.37 -11.80 12.88
C ALA A 25 6.04 -11.30 14.30
N VAL A 26 5.12 -10.34 14.43
CA VAL A 26 4.62 -9.85 15.72
C VAL A 26 3.89 -10.96 16.48
N ALA A 27 2.99 -11.69 15.81
CA ALA A 27 2.21 -12.78 16.40
C ALA A 27 3.03 -14.03 16.78
N LYS A 28 4.30 -14.12 16.39
CA LYS A 28 5.21 -15.20 16.80
C LYS A 28 5.96 -14.88 18.09
N SER A 29 5.87 -13.65 18.60
CA SER A 29 6.39 -13.30 19.92
C SER A 29 5.54 -13.97 21.02
N SER A 30 6.13 -14.26 22.19
CA SER A 30 5.44 -14.94 23.30
C SER A 30 4.29 -14.13 23.92
N GLU A 31 4.02 -12.93 23.42
CA GLU A 31 2.99 -12.00 23.86
C GLU A 31 1.88 -11.82 22.82
N ALA A 32 1.84 -12.66 21.78
CA ALA A 32 0.81 -12.57 20.75
C ALA A 32 -0.60 -12.64 21.36
N LEU A 33 -1.40 -11.62 21.09
CA LEU A 33 -2.76 -11.49 21.58
C LEU A 33 -3.75 -12.04 20.54
N ASP A 34 -4.96 -12.36 20.99
CA ASP A 34 -6.06 -12.78 20.09
C ASP A 34 -6.30 -11.75 18.96
N ASP A 35 -6.04 -10.47 19.25
CA ASP A 35 -6.12 -9.37 18.29
C ASP A 35 -5.11 -9.52 17.13
N ASP A 36 -3.90 -10.04 17.39
CA ASP A 36 -2.89 -10.23 16.35
C ASP A 36 -3.33 -11.31 15.36
N ILE A 37 -3.93 -12.38 15.86
CA ILE A 37 -4.49 -13.47 15.05
C ILE A 37 -5.68 -12.96 14.24
N ALA A 38 -6.55 -12.16 14.84
CA ALA A 38 -7.68 -11.53 14.15
C ALA A 38 -7.19 -10.63 13.00
N MET A 39 -6.15 -9.83 13.23
CA MET A 39 -5.58 -8.95 12.20
C MET A 39 -4.94 -9.73 11.05
N ILE A 40 -4.26 -10.85 11.32
CA ILE A 40 -3.76 -11.75 10.27
C ILE A 40 -4.92 -12.21 9.37
N LYS A 41 -6.05 -12.60 9.96
CA LYS A 41 -7.23 -13.04 9.20
C LYS A 41 -7.84 -11.91 8.36
N VAL A 42 -7.90 -10.70 8.91
CA VAL A 42 -8.38 -9.53 8.16
C VAL A 42 -7.50 -9.26 6.94
N ILE A 43 -6.17 -9.30 7.07
CA ILE A 43 -5.25 -9.07 5.94
C ILE A 43 -5.42 -10.15 4.88
N GLN A 44 -5.54 -11.43 5.28
CA GLN A 44 -5.78 -12.55 4.36
C GLN A 44 -7.08 -12.36 3.57
N GLU A 45 -8.18 -12.03 4.25
CA GLU A 45 -9.48 -11.82 3.61
C GLU A 45 -9.48 -10.61 2.68
N LEU A 46 -8.84 -9.50 3.09
CA LEU A 46 -8.68 -8.32 2.24
C LEU A 46 -7.93 -8.65 0.94
N LYS A 47 -6.86 -9.44 1.02
CA LYS A 47 -6.09 -9.88 -0.15
C LYS A 47 -6.97 -10.64 -1.14
N GLU A 48 -7.75 -11.61 -0.65
CA GLU A 48 -8.67 -12.39 -1.50
C GLU A 48 -9.80 -11.55 -2.07
N LEU A 49 -10.44 -10.70 -1.26
CA LEU A 49 -11.51 -9.79 -1.71
C LEU A 49 -11.02 -8.85 -2.81
N ILE A 50 -9.83 -8.27 -2.67
CA ILE A 50 -9.23 -7.41 -3.69
C ILE A 50 -8.95 -8.22 -4.95
N LYS A 51 -8.37 -9.42 -4.84
CA LYS A 51 -8.01 -10.27 -5.99
C LYS A 51 -9.22 -10.71 -6.80
N GLN A 52 -10.32 -11.03 -6.14
CA GLN A 52 -11.55 -11.54 -6.76
C GLN A 52 -12.49 -10.43 -7.26
N ASN A 53 -12.32 -9.19 -6.78
CA ASN A 53 -13.24 -8.09 -7.08
C ASN A 53 -12.60 -7.00 -7.95
N GLU A 54 -12.88 -7.05 -9.25
CA GLU A 54 -12.37 -6.07 -10.22
C GLU A 54 -12.83 -4.62 -9.91
N PHE A 55 -14.02 -4.45 -9.33
CA PHE A 55 -14.51 -3.12 -8.95
C PHE A 55 -13.64 -2.51 -7.83
N ILE A 56 -13.28 -3.29 -6.82
CA ILE A 56 -12.37 -2.84 -5.75
C ILE A 56 -11.00 -2.48 -6.33
N GLN A 57 -10.42 -3.33 -7.19
CA GLN A 57 -9.14 -3.06 -7.84
C GLN A 57 -9.14 -1.73 -8.59
N ARG A 58 -10.19 -1.50 -9.40
CA ARG A 58 -10.34 -0.25 -10.17
C ARG A 58 -10.53 0.96 -9.26
N LYS A 59 -11.28 0.82 -8.16
CA LYS A 59 -11.49 1.89 -7.19
C LYS A 59 -10.19 2.28 -6.48
N LEU A 60 -9.43 1.30 -6.01
CA LEU A 60 -8.13 1.53 -5.37
C LEU A 60 -7.12 2.12 -6.36
N TYR A 61 -7.10 1.64 -7.61
CA TYR A 61 -6.27 2.21 -8.66
C TYR A 61 -6.61 3.67 -8.95
N LYS A 62 -7.90 4.03 -8.95
CA LYS A 62 -8.33 5.42 -9.10
C LYS A 62 -7.75 6.30 -8.00
N VAL A 63 -7.88 5.87 -6.74
CA VAL A 63 -7.28 6.58 -5.58
C VAL A 63 -5.76 6.70 -5.76
N TYR A 64 -5.06 5.61 -6.09
CA TYR A 64 -3.62 5.63 -6.34
C TYR A 64 -3.22 6.66 -7.41
N LYS A 65 -3.97 6.77 -8.51
CA LYS A 65 -3.72 7.76 -9.55
C LYS A 65 -3.98 9.20 -9.12
N GLU A 66 -5.01 9.44 -8.32
CA GLU A 66 -5.31 10.77 -7.77
C GLU A 66 -4.15 11.30 -6.92
N TYR A 67 -3.56 10.46 -6.08
CA TYR A 67 -2.45 10.86 -5.19
C TYR A 67 -1.07 10.83 -5.86
N GLN A 68 -0.86 10.05 -6.93
CA GLN A 68 0.37 10.14 -7.74
C GLN A 68 0.53 11.49 -8.45
N ILE A 69 -0.58 12.10 -8.88
CA ILE A 69 -0.57 13.38 -9.59
C ILE A 69 -0.22 14.52 -8.62
N ASP A 70 -0.72 14.45 -7.39
CA ASP A 70 -0.51 15.48 -6.37
C ASP A 70 0.95 15.59 -5.90
N GLU A 71 1.75 14.51 -5.94
CA GLU A 71 3.19 14.59 -5.67
C GLU A 71 4.01 15.10 -6.86
N SER A 72 3.56 14.82 -8.09
CA SER A 72 4.21 15.34 -9.31
C SER A 72 4.01 16.86 -9.47
N SER A 73 2.91 17.41 -8.93
CA SER A 73 2.66 18.85 -8.88
C SER A 73 3.36 19.58 -7.72
N LYS A 74 3.90 18.84 -6.73
CA LYS A 74 4.68 19.42 -5.62
C LYS A 74 6.17 19.51 -5.90
N SER A 75 6.69 18.78 -6.90
CA SER A 75 8.11 18.84 -7.30
C SER A 75 8.48 20.06 -8.17
N GLU A 76 7.50 20.84 -8.65
CA GLU A 76 7.76 22.09 -9.40
C GLU A 76 7.82 23.36 -8.54
N ILE A 77 7.59 23.27 -7.22
CA ILE A 77 7.69 24.42 -6.30
C ILE A 77 8.79 24.18 -5.26
N LEU A 78 10.05 24.08 -5.73
CA LEU A 78 11.21 24.47 -4.92
C LEU A 78 12.21 25.20 -5.83
N PRO A 79 12.05 26.53 -6.02
CA PRO A 79 13.13 27.33 -6.57
C PRO A 79 14.23 27.44 -5.51
N PHE A 80 15.42 26.96 -5.87
CA PHE A 80 16.72 27.34 -5.34
C PHE A 80 16.72 28.58 -4.42
N LYS A 81 17.11 28.39 -3.16
CA LYS A 81 18.02 29.33 -2.50
C LYS A 81 19.12 28.58 -1.76
N ASN A 82 20.23 28.40 -2.48
CA ASN A 82 21.55 28.48 -1.90
C ASN A 82 21.67 29.80 -1.11
N LYS A 83 21.88 29.72 0.20
CA LYS A 83 22.59 30.70 1.02
C LYS A 83 23.34 29.87 2.08
N LEU A 84 24.60 29.50 1.81
CA LEU A 84 25.79 30.20 2.29
C LEU A 84 25.77 30.54 3.79
N ARG A 85 26.67 29.86 4.51
CA ARG A 85 27.43 30.25 5.71
C ARG A 85 26.64 30.74 6.94
N ASN A 86 26.84 30.06 8.08
CA ASN A 86 27.98 30.32 8.98
C ASN A 86 28.38 29.05 9.72
#